data_AF-A0A7X7LKN0-F1
#
_entry.id   AF-A0A7X7LKN0-F1
#
_cell.length_a   1.000
_cell.length_b   1.000
_cell.length_c   1.000
_cell.angle_alpha   90.00
_cell.angle_beta   90.00
_cell.angle_gamma   90.00
#
_symmetry.space_group_name_H-M   'P 1'
#
loop_
_entity.id
_entity.type
_entity.pdbx_description
1 polymer ?
#
loop_
_entity_poly.entity_id
_entity_poly.type
_entity_poly.pdbx_seq_one_letter_code
_entity_poly.pdbx_strand_id
1 'polypeptide(L)'
;MKIRIAVASGKGGTGKTFVASSLFYSLLLQKEDVVLVDCDAEEPNASLFFDLKQTKQSIVTQKVPVIDTDKCSYCGECHTYCNYNAVFIIPPSKIIQIIEDLCHGCGACMMACKYDAITEKDVELGRVTNYITPDNNTLIEARMKVGVYSPVPVIKSAIEESNGHTYVIMDAPPGTSCPFIQTVERSDFIILVTEPTP
;
A
#
# COMPACT_ATOMS: atom_id res chain seq x y z
N MET A 1 12.86 -23.12 2.32
CA MET A 1 12.50 -22.34 3.53
C MET A 1 12.34 -20.91 3.08
N LYS A 2 11.22 -20.26 3.38
CA LYS A 2 10.97 -18.86 2.97
C LYS A 2 11.38 -17.93 4.11
N ILE A 3 12.18 -16.91 3.82
CA ILE A 3 12.66 -15.94 4.81
C ILE A 3 12.27 -14.54 4.36
N ARG A 4 11.60 -13.80 5.23
CA ARG A 4 11.21 -12.40 5.01
C ARG A 4 11.95 -11.48 5.96
N ILE A 5 12.66 -10.51 5.41
CA ILE A 5 13.47 -9.55 6.17
C ILE A 5 12.95 -8.15 5.88
N ALA A 6 12.46 -7.46 6.89
CA ALA A 6 12.16 -6.03 6.77
C ALA A 6 13.38 -5.21 7.18
N VAL A 7 13.73 -4.20 6.37
CA VAL A 7 14.75 -3.20 6.68
C VAL A 7 14.03 -1.92 7.04
N ALA A 8 14.17 -1.46 8.29
CA ALA A 8 13.30 -0.45 8.85
C ALA A 8 14.05 0.58 9.72
N SER A 9 13.42 1.71 10.04
CA SER A 9 14.06 2.79 10.81
C SER A 9 13.03 3.77 11.37
N GLY A 10 13.37 4.43 12.49
CA GLY A 10 12.47 5.42 13.11
C GLY A 10 12.28 6.73 12.33
N LYS A 11 13.14 7.08 11.37
CA LYS A 11 13.04 8.32 10.57
C LYS A 11 13.57 8.16 9.15
N GLY A 12 13.31 9.14 8.29
CA GLY A 12 13.91 9.22 6.95
C GLY A 12 15.41 9.46 7.00
N GLY A 13 16.13 9.08 5.94
CA GLY A 13 17.55 9.40 5.75
C GLY A 13 18.57 8.56 6.53
N THR A 14 18.16 7.49 7.22
CA THR A 14 19.07 6.62 8.00
C THR A 14 19.88 5.62 7.17
N GLY A 15 19.62 5.51 5.86
CA GLY A 15 20.29 4.55 4.97
C GLY A 15 19.60 3.18 4.84
N LYS A 16 18.31 3.06 5.19
CA LYS A 16 17.51 1.82 5.01
C LYS A 16 17.65 1.23 3.61
N THR A 17 17.32 2.00 2.58
CA THR A 17 17.39 1.56 1.19
C THR A 17 18.78 1.10 0.80
N PHE A 18 19.83 1.78 1.28
CA PHE A 18 21.20 1.35 1.03
C PHE A 18 21.47 -0.04 1.62
N VAL A 19 21.03 -0.29 2.86
CA VAL A 19 21.15 -1.60 3.52
C VAL A 19 20.31 -2.66 2.81
N ALA A 20 19.06 -2.36 2.46
CA ALA A 20 18.15 -3.26 1.76
C ALA A 20 18.69 -3.66 0.38
N SER A 21 19.11 -2.68 -0.43
CA SER A 21 19.72 -2.90 -1.74
C SER A 21 21.04 -3.66 -1.66
N SER A 22 21.88 -3.37 -0.66
CA SER A 22 23.15 -4.09 -0.46
C SER A 22 22.93 -5.55 -0.05
N LEU A 23 21.94 -5.82 0.80
CA LEU A 23 21.56 -7.17 1.20
C LEU A 23 20.99 -7.95 0.01
N PHE A 24 20.08 -7.34 -0.74
CA PHE A 24 19.55 -7.89 -1.98
C PHE A 24 20.68 -8.24 -2.95
N TYR A 25 21.58 -7.30 -3.24
CA TYR A 25 22.72 -7.51 -4.14
C TYR A 25 23.67 -8.61 -3.66
N SER A 26 23.90 -8.72 -2.35
CA SER A 26 24.74 -9.78 -1.79
C SER A 26 24.14 -11.18 -2.02
N LEU A 27 22.81 -11.31 -1.88
CA LEU A 27 22.09 -12.55 -2.18
C LEU A 27 22.08 -12.85 -3.69
N LEU A 28 21.97 -11.82 -4.54
CA LEU A 28 22.13 -11.97 -5.99
C LEU A 28 23.49 -12.58 -6.36
N LEU A 29 24.59 -12.06 -5.78
CA LEU A 29 25.94 -12.58 -6.05
C LEU A 29 26.10 -14.04 -5.61
N GLN A 30 25.33 -14.49 -4.61
CA GLN A 30 25.28 -15.87 -4.16
C GLN A 30 24.37 -16.76 -5.02
N LYS A 31 23.69 -16.19 -6.02
CA LYS A 31 22.71 -16.84 -6.90
C LYS A 31 21.52 -17.40 -6.12
N GLU A 32 21.17 -16.75 -5.02
CA GLU A 32 19.97 -17.06 -4.27
C GLU A 32 18.73 -16.51 -4.98
N ASP A 33 17.60 -17.19 -4.80
CA ASP A 33 16.31 -16.74 -5.27
C ASP A 33 15.77 -15.64 -4.34
N VAL A 34 15.94 -14.38 -4.74
CA VAL A 34 15.66 -13.21 -3.92
C VAL A 34 14.80 -12.18 -4.66
N VAL A 35 13.90 -11.55 -3.92
CA VAL A 35 13.15 -10.37 -4.35
C VAL A 35 13.36 -9.21 -3.38
N LEU A 36 13.54 -8.01 -3.93
CA LEU A 36 13.49 -6.76 -3.17
C LEU A 36 12.14 -6.09 -3.40
N VAL A 37 11.43 -5.77 -2.32
CA VAL A 37 10.17 -5.04 -2.34
C VAL A 37 10.40 -3.66 -1.75
N ASP A 38 10.31 -2.62 -2.58
CA ASP A 38 10.30 -1.24 -2.14
C ASP A 38 8.91 -0.90 -1.59
N CYS A 39 8.82 -0.84 -0.26
CA CYS A 39 7.58 -0.56 0.45
C CYS A 39 7.45 0.91 0.85
N ASP A 40 8.43 1.76 0.52
CA ASP A 40 8.33 3.21 0.71
C ASP A 40 7.52 3.84 -0.43
N ALA A 41 6.21 3.54 -0.45
CA ALA A 41 5.37 3.84 -1.61
C ALA A 41 5.15 5.34 -1.87
N GLU A 42 5.51 6.21 -0.94
CA GLU A 42 5.48 7.66 -1.13
C GLU A 42 6.70 8.16 -1.90
N GLU A 43 7.88 7.60 -1.61
CA GLU A 43 9.17 8.01 -2.19
C GLU A 43 10.03 6.79 -2.62
N PRO A 44 9.52 5.88 -3.46
CA PRO A 44 10.26 4.68 -3.81
C PRO A 44 11.51 5.02 -4.62
N ASN A 45 12.64 4.40 -4.27
CA ASN A 45 13.95 4.73 -4.81
C ASN A 45 14.89 3.52 -4.95
N ALA A 46 14.49 2.32 -4.52
CA ALA A 46 15.33 1.12 -4.63
C ALA A 46 15.67 0.77 -6.08
N SER A 47 14.75 1.06 -7.01
CA SER A 47 14.95 0.80 -8.45
C SER A 47 16.13 1.57 -9.05
N LEU A 48 16.53 2.70 -8.44
CA LEU A 48 17.61 3.56 -8.95
C LEU A 48 19.00 2.92 -8.82
N PHE A 49 19.13 1.87 -8.01
CA PHE A 49 20.41 1.21 -7.74
C PHE A 49 20.74 0.09 -8.72
N PHE A 50 19.81 -0.29 -9.60
CA PHE A 50 19.94 -1.49 -10.42
C PHE A 50 19.58 -1.22 -11.90
N ASP A 51 20.24 -1.95 -12.79
CA ASP A 51 19.81 -2.03 -14.19
C ASP A 51 18.57 -2.93 -14.27
N LEU A 52 17.42 -2.33 -14.57
CA LEU A 52 16.13 -3.00 -14.46
C LEU A 52 15.36 -2.95 -15.77
N LYS A 53 14.71 -4.06 -16.11
CA LYS A 53 13.68 -4.11 -17.15
C LYS A 53 12.32 -4.31 -16.51
N GLN A 54 11.40 -3.38 -16.75
CA GLN A 54 10.01 -3.54 -16.32
C GLN A 54 9.36 -4.74 -17.03
N THR A 55 8.69 -5.61 -16.27
CA THR A 55 8.01 -6.80 -16.79
C THR A 55 6.50 -6.71 -16.66
N LYS A 56 6.01 -6.06 -15.60
CA LYS A 56 4.58 -5.96 -15.29
C LYS A 56 4.30 -4.68 -14.50
N GLN A 57 3.12 -4.10 -14.70
CA GLN A 57 2.58 -3.06 -13.83
C GLN A 57 1.10 -3.35 -13.56
N SER A 58 0.70 -3.32 -12.29
CA SER A 58 -0.68 -3.51 -11.83
C SER A 58 -1.18 -2.22 -11.17
N ILE A 59 -2.46 -1.90 -11.39
CA ILE A 59 -3.13 -0.78 -10.72
C ILE A 59 -3.81 -1.33 -9.46
N VAL A 60 -3.60 -0.65 -8.33
CA VAL A 60 -4.26 -0.97 -7.07
C VAL A 60 -5.46 -0.03 -6.93
N THR A 61 -6.65 -0.59 -6.77
CA THR A 61 -7.89 0.18 -6.61
C THR A 61 -8.59 -0.14 -5.29
N GLN A 62 -9.51 0.75 -4.92
CA GLN A 62 -10.44 0.55 -3.82
C GLN A 62 -11.86 0.88 -4.30
N LYS A 63 -12.84 0.13 -3.79
CA LYS A 63 -14.25 0.41 -4.01
C LYS A 63 -14.70 1.57 -3.15
N VAL A 64 -15.28 2.60 -3.76
CA VAL A 64 -15.82 3.77 -3.07
C VAL A 64 -17.31 3.91 -3.44
N PRO A 65 -18.19 4.15 -2.46
CA PRO A 65 -19.62 4.25 -2.71
C PRO A 65 -19.96 5.48 -3.57
N VAL A 66 -20.96 5.32 -4.42
CA VAL A 66 -21.57 6.38 -5.23
C VAL A 66 -23.06 6.41 -4.89
N ILE A 67 -23.55 7.58 -4.50
CA ILE A 67 -24.94 7.74 -4.06
C ILE A 67 -25.78 8.28 -5.22
N ASP A 68 -26.81 7.54 -5.58
CA ASP A 68 -27.88 7.97 -6.46
C ASP A 68 -28.86 8.83 -5.66
N THR A 69 -28.79 10.15 -5.85
CA THR A 69 -29.63 11.11 -5.12
C THR A 69 -31.11 11.02 -5.48
N ASP A 70 -31.45 10.45 -6.64
CA ASP A 70 -32.84 10.31 -7.07
C ASP A 70 -33.53 9.15 -6.31
N LYS A 71 -32.76 8.15 -5.89
CA LYS A 71 -33.23 7.04 -5.05
C LYS A 71 -33.02 7.26 -3.56
N CYS A 72 -32.14 8.17 -3.18
CA CYS A 72 -31.78 8.39 -1.79
C CYS A 72 -32.94 9.01 -0.99
N SER A 73 -33.37 8.34 0.08
CA SER A 73 -34.37 8.89 1.00
C SER A 73 -33.79 9.88 2.03
N TYR A 74 -32.47 10.10 2.02
CA TYR A 74 -31.74 10.89 3.03
C TYR A 74 -31.97 10.44 4.49
N CYS A 75 -32.24 9.15 4.72
CA CYS A 75 -32.52 8.60 6.05
C CYS A 75 -31.32 8.59 7.00
N GLY A 76 -30.08 8.63 6.48
CA GLY A 76 -28.86 8.66 7.29
C GLY A 76 -28.33 7.31 7.76
N GLU A 77 -28.98 6.17 7.47
CA GLU A 77 -28.50 4.85 7.89
C GLU A 77 -27.06 4.55 7.45
N CYS A 78 -26.71 4.89 6.21
CA CYS A 78 -25.35 4.74 5.69
C CYS A 78 -24.31 5.59 6.46
N HIS A 79 -24.70 6.74 7.00
CA HIS A 79 -23.86 7.57 7.86
C HIS A 79 -23.67 6.92 9.24
N THR A 80 -24.74 6.43 9.85
CA THR A 80 -24.69 5.74 11.15
C THR A 80 -23.81 4.49 11.13
N TYR A 81 -23.81 3.73 10.03
CA TYR A 81 -22.99 2.54 9.87
C TYR A 81 -21.51 2.86 9.54
N CYS A 82 -21.21 4.10 9.16
CA CYS A 82 -19.87 4.48 8.74
C CYS A 82 -18.96 4.77 9.93
N ASN A 83 -18.21 3.76 10.38
CA ASN A 83 -17.23 3.92 11.48
C ASN A 83 -16.09 4.91 11.16
N TYR A 84 -15.92 5.26 9.89
CA TYR A 84 -14.87 6.16 9.41
C TYR A 84 -15.37 7.60 9.15
N ASN A 85 -16.65 7.88 9.41
CA ASN A 85 -17.26 9.18 9.16
C ASN A 85 -17.08 9.69 7.71
N ALA A 86 -16.99 8.77 6.76
CA ALA A 86 -16.80 9.08 5.33
C ALA A 86 -18.09 9.51 4.62
N VAL A 87 -19.25 9.39 5.27
CA VAL A 87 -20.54 9.82 4.72
C VAL A 87 -20.94 11.13 5.40
N PHE A 88 -20.98 12.22 4.65
CA PHE A 88 -21.52 13.50 5.12
C PHE A 88 -22.97 13.63 4.71
N ILE A 89 -23.87 13.99 5.62
CA ILE A 89 -25.30 14.13 5.32
C ILE A 89 -25.93 15.31 6.08
N ILE A 90 -26.77 16.07 5.38
CA ILE A 90 -27.67 17.08 5.94
C ILE A 90 -29.09 16.79 5.41
N PRO A 91 -29.91 16.00 6.13
CA PRO A 91 -31.23 15.59 5.66
C PRO A 91 -32.18 16.77 5.32
N PRO A 92 -32.28 17.85 6.13
CA PRO A 92 -33.17 18.98 5.81
C PRO A 92 -32.86 19.67 4.47
N SER A 93 -31.59 19.67 4.08
CA SER A 93 -31.11 20.28 2.84
C SER A 93 -30.95 19.28 1.69
N LYS A 94 -31.29 18.00 1.91
CA LYS A 94 -31.07 16.91 0.94
C LYS A 94 -29.64 16.87 0.40
N ILE A 95 -28.65 17.12 1.27
CA ILE A 95 -27.23 17.01 0.93
C ILE A 95 -26.73 15.68 1.46
N ILE A 96 -26.08 14.91 0.61
CA ILE A 96 -25.33 13.71 0.99
C ILE A 96 -24.10 13.59 0.10
N GLN A 97 -22.94 13.37 0.70
CA GLN A 97 -21.66 13.27 -0.01
C GLN A 97 -20.77 12.22 0.65
N ILE A 98 -19.95 11.58 -0.18
CA ILE A 98 -18.89 10.69 0.28
C ILE A 98 -17.58 11.48 0.30
N ILE A 99 -16.91 11.49 1.45
CA ILE A 99 -15.55 11.97 1.59
C ILE A 99 -14.65 10.78 1.26
N GLU A 100 -14.23 10.69 -0.01
CA GLU A 100 -13.52 9.51 -0.54
C GLU A 100 -12.24 9.20 0.24
N ASP A 101 -11.51 10.22 0.68
CA ASP A 101 -10.25 10.08 1.43
C ASP A 101 -10.41 9.41 2.81
N LEU A 102 -11.61 9.48 3.40
CA LEU A 102 -11.93 8.80 4.67
C LEU A 102 -12.58 7.44 4.44
N CYS A 103 -12.91 7.10 3.19
CA CYS A 103 -13.62 5.87 2.89
C CYS A 103 -12.66 4.68 2.87
N HIS A 104 -12.96 3.67 3.68
CA HIS A 104 -12.19 2.41 3.68
C HIS A 104 -12.74 1.35 2.71
N GLY A 105 -13.79 1.66 1.93
CA GLY A 105 -14.35 0.74 0.95
C GLY A 105 -14.88 -0.57 1.52
N CYS A 106 -15.38 -0.54 2.77
CA CYS A 106 -15.84 -1.74 3.48
C CYS A 106 -17.25 -2.23 3.08
N GLY A 107 -17.97 -1.49 2.23
CA GLY A 107 -19.32 -1.85 1.76
C GLY A 107 -20.45 -1.72 2.80
N ALA A 108 -20.17 -1.34 4.05
CA ALA A 108 -21.17 -1.26 5.12
C ALA A 108 -22.33 -0.31 4.79
N CYS A 109 -22.05 0.82 4.13
CA CYS A 109 -23.06 1.78 3.70
C CYS A 109 -24.04 1.19 2.67
N MET A 110 -23.57 0.36 1.74
CA MET A 110 -24.38 -0.32 0.74
C MET A 110 -25.34 -1.30 1.42
N MET A 111 -24.82 -2.11 2.36
CA MET A 111 -25.63 -3.04 3.16
C MET A 111 -26.68 -2.33 4.03
N ALA A 112 -26.38 -1.13 4.52
CA ALA A 112 -27.31 -0.34 5.32
C ALA A 112 -28.42 0.32 4.46
N CYS A 113 -28.20 0.50 3.16
CA CYS A 113 -29.15 1.19 2.29
C CYS A 113 -30.32 0.26 1.90
N LYS A 114 -31.52 0.58 2.39
CA LYS A 114 -32.76 -0.16 2.06
C LYS A 114 -33.45 0.30 0.76
N TYR A 115 -32.84 1.25 0.05
CA TYR A 115 -33.42 1.92 -1.13
C TYR A 115 -32.62 1.68 -2.41
N ASP A 116 -31.60 0.81 -2.35
CA ASP A 116 -30.70 0.53 -3.48
C ASP A 116 -30.12 1.81 -4.12
N ALA A 117 -29.86 2.81 -3.28
CA ALA A 117 -29.39 4.13 -3.68
C ALA A 117 -27.85 4.24 -3.69
N ILE A 118 -27.14 3.17 -3.35
CA ILE A 118 -25.67 3.17 -3.24
C ILE A 118 -25.12 2.10 -4.17
N THR A 119 -24.28 2.52 -5.11
CA THR A 119 -23.42 1.65 -5.94
C THR A 119 -21.96 1.90 -5.59
N GLU A 120 -21.02 1.25 -6.29
CA GLU A 120 -19.58 1.43 -6.06
C GLU A 120 -18.84 1.75 -7.35
N LYS A 121 -17.79 2.56 -7.25
CA LYS A 121 -16.82 2.82 -8.31
C LYS A 121 -15.42 2.44 -7.84
N ASP A 122 -14.53 2.12 -8.78
CA ASP A 122 -13.11 1.95 -8.50
C ASP A 122 -12.40 3.31 -8.42
N VAL A 123 -11.64 3.51 -7.36
CA VAL A 123 -10.71 4.63 -7.20
C VAL A 123 -9.29 4.08 -7.19
N GLU A 124 -8.44 4.58 -8.10
CA GLU A 124 -7.02 4.23 -8.17
C GLU A 124 -6.27 4.79 -6.95
N LEU A 125 -5.62 3.90 -6.21
CA LEU A 125 -4.80 4.24 -5.04
C LEU A 125 -3.31 4.34 -5.36
N GLY A 126 -2.86 3.64 -6.40
CA GLY A 126 -1.45 3.55 -6.75
C GLY A 126 -1.19 2.39 -7.69
N ARG A 127 0.10 2.05 -7.84
CA ARG A 127 0.57 1.02 -8.77
C ARG A 127 1.63 0.17 -8.10
N VAL A 128 1.69 -1.09 -8.53
CA VAL A 128 2.79 -1.99 -8.22
C VAL A 128 3.50 -2.32 -9.51
N THR A 129 4.81 -2.07 -9.56
CA THR A 129 5.62 -2.32 -10.76
C THR A 129 6.62 -3.42 -10.47
N ASN A 130 6.66 -4.44 -11.32
CA ASN A 130 7.63 -5.51 -11.23
C ASN A 130 8.73 -5.27 -12.26
N TYR A 131 9.95 -5.42 -11.80
CA TYR A 131 11.16 -5.32 -12.57
C TYR A 131 11.94 -6.62 -12.49
N ILE A 132 12.75 -6.87 -13.51
CA ILE A 132 13.70 -7.97 -13.52
C ILE A 132 15.12 -7.44 -13.74
N THR A 133 16.08 -8.00 -13.00
CA THR A 133 17.51 -7.78 -13.20
C THR A 133 18.04 -8.64 -14.35
N PRO A 134 19.24 -8.35 -14.90
CA PRO A 134 19.88 -9.20 -15.92
C PRO A 134 20.06 -10.66 -15.47
N ASP A 135 20.27 -10.88 -14.17
CA ASP A 135 20.42 -12.19 -13.54
C ASP A 135 19.08 -12.84 -13.14
N ASN A 136 17.96 -12.38 -13.73
CA ASN A 136 16.64 -12.97 -13.60
C ASN A 136 16.05 -12.99 -12.18
N ASN A 137 16.43 -12.01 -11.35
CA ASN A 137 15.82 -11.77 -10.03
C ASN A 137 14.88 -10.56 -10.07
N THR A 138 14.02 -10.43 -9.06
CA THR A 138 12.89 -9.51 -9.10
C THR A 138 13.07 -8.32 -8.16
N LEU A 139 12.66 -7.14 -8.62
CA LEU A 139 12.42 -5.98 -7.77
C LEU A 139 10.95 -5.56 -7.95
N ILE A 140 10.25 -5.34 -6.85
CA ILE A 140 8.85 -4.92 -6.83
C ILE A 140 8.79 -3.54 -6.19
N GLU A 141 8.26 -2.57 -6.91
CA GLU A 141 8.06 -1.21 -6.42
C GLU A 141 6.58 -0.97 -6.11
N ALA A 142 6.28 -0.60 -4.86
CA ALA A 142 5.00 0.04 -4.52
C ALA A 142 5.09 1.54 -4.81
N ARG A 143 4.10 2.11 -5.49
CA ARG A 143 4.03 3.56 -5.69
C ARG A 143 2.61 4.07 -5.51
N MET A 144 2.40 4.92 -4.50
CA MET A 144 1.12 5.54 -4.22
C MET A 144 0.81 6.64 -5.24
N LYS A 145 -0.47 6.81 -5.57
CA LYS A 145 -0.93 7.94 -6.38
C LYS A 145 -0.94 9.20 -5.52
N VAL A 146 -0.42 10.30 -6.06
CA VAL A 146 -0.42 11.61 -5.37
C VAL A 146 -1.84 12.00 -4.97
N GLY A 147 -2.01 12.44 -3.73
CA GLY A 147 -3.30 12.84 -3.15
C GLY A 147 -4.07 11.71 -2.46
N VAL A 148 -3.61 10.46 -2.55
CA VAL A 148 -4.19 9.34 -1.78
C VAL A 148 -3.70 9.41 -0.33
N TYR A 149 -4.62 9.20 0.61
CA TYR A 149 -4.34 9.36 2.04
C TYR A 149 -3.45 8.26 2.64
N SER A 150 -3.52 7.03 2.10
CA SER A 150 -2.81 5.89 2.69
C SER A 150 -2.13 5.01 1.63
N PRO A 151 -0.82 4.74 1.77
CA PRO A 151 -0.11 3.82 0.88
C PRO A 151 -0.33 2.34 1.24
N VAL A 152 -0.98 2.05 2.38
CA VAL A 152 -1.12 0.69 2.93
C VAL A 152 -1.65 -0.32 1.91
N PRO A 153 -2.72 -0.05 1.13
CA PRO A 153 -3.21 -1.01 0.14
C PRO A 153 -2.18 -1.31 -0.95
N VAL A 154 -1.40 -0.31 -1.37
CA VAL A 154 -0.38 -0.47 -2.41
C VAL A 154 0.79 -1.31 -1.88
N ILE A 155 1.23 -1.04 -0.64
CA ILE A 155 2.27 -1.83 0.05
C ILE A 155 1.83 -3.29 0.21
N LYS A 156 0.59 -3.54 0.66
CA LYS A 156 0.04 -4.90 0.79
C LYS A 156 0.08 -5.66 -0.53
N SER A 157 -0.34 -5.01 -1.62
CA SER A 157 -0.32 -5.58 -2.96
C SER A 157 1.11 -5.91 -3.41
N ALA A 158 2.09 -5.02 -3.18
CA ALA A 158 3.48 -5.26 -3.54
C ALA A 158 4.08 -6.45 -2.76
N ILE A 159 3.84 -6.53 -1.45
CA ILE A 159 4.30 -7.66 -0.63
C ILE A 159 3.61 -8.97 -1.06
N GLU A 160 2.34 -8.93 -1.48
CA GLU A 160 1.64 -10.11 -2.01
C GLU A 160 2.21 -10.60 -3.34
N GLU A 161 2.63 -9.69 -4.22
CA GLU A 161 3.30 -10.04 -5.49
C GLU A 161 4.70 -10.65 -5.28
N SER A 162 5.33 -10.43 -4.13
CA SER A 162 6.61 -11.07 -3.77
C SER A 162 6.51 -12.57 -3.42
N ASN A 163 5.28 -13.11 -3.38
CA ASN A 163 5.06 -14.50 -3.04
C ASN A 163 5.59 -15.44 -4.13
N GLY A 164 6.57 -16.28 -3.78
CA GLY A 164 7.16 -17.26 -4.69
C GLY A 164 8.67 -17.35 -4.52
N HIS A 165 9.28 -16.29 -3.98
CA HIS A 165 10.72 -16.23 -3.73
C HIS A 165 11.13 -16.81 -2.37
N THR A 166 12.34 -17.35 -2.34
CA THR A 166 12.99 -17.91 -1.15
C THR A 166 13.34 -16.82 -0.15
N TYR A 167 13.96 -15.74 -0.61
CA TYR A 167 14.29 -14.56 0.20
C TYR A 167 13.46 -13.36 -0.24
N VAL A 168 12.79 -12.70 0.70
CA VAL A 168 12.04 -11.46 0.47
C VAL A 168 12.63 -10.37 1.34
N ILE A 169 13.28 -9.39 0.71
CA ILE A 169 13.78 -8.20 1.37
C ILE A 169 12.75 -7.10 1.19
N MET A 170 12.33 -6.45 2.28
CA MET A 170 11.33 -5.38 2.23
C MET A 170 11.95 -4.09 2.76
N ASP A 171 12.11 -3.08 1.91
CA ASP A 171 12.57 -1.75 2.31
C ASP A 171 11.38 -0.97 2.86
N ALA A 172 11.29 -0.84 4.19
CA ALA A 172 10.13 -0.27 4.84
C ALA A 172 10.13 1.27 4.78
N PRO A 173 8.93 1.90 4.75
CA PRO A 173 8.83 3.35 4.89
C PRO A 173 9.36 3.81 6.27
N PRO A 174 9.81 5.06 6.39
CA PRO A 174 10.31 5.59 7.65
C PRO A 174 9.21 5.72 8.72
N GLY A 175 9.61 5.64 9.98
CA GLY A 175 8.72 5.92 11.12
C GLY A 175 8.08 4.67 11.71
N THR A 176 6.94 4.86 12.37
CA THR A 176 6.21 3.81 13.12
C THR A 176 4.71 3.78 12.79
N SER A 177 4.31 4.44 11.70
CA SER A 177 2.92 4.57 11.26
C SER A 177 2.39 3.28 10.60
N CYS A 178 1.12 3.28 10.19
CA CYS A 178 0.50 2.10 9.57
C CYS A 178 1.30 1.52 8.38
N PRO A 179 1.83 2.31 7.44
CA PRO A 179 2.69 1.80 6.35
C PRO A 179 3.90 0.99 6.84
N PHE A 180 4.56 1.46 7.89
CA PHE A 180 5.67 0.75 8.54
C PHE A 180 5.18 -0.58 9.12
N ILE A 181 4.10 -0.55 9.93
CA ILE A 181 3.55 -1.74 10.58
C ILE A 181 3.20 -2.81 9.55
N GLN A 182 2.57 -2.42 8.43
CA GLN A 182 2.17 -3.35 7.37
C GLN A 182 3.34 -4.04 6.67
N THR A 183 4.52 -3.42 6.69
CA THR A 183 5.75 -4.02 6.16
C THR A 183 6.36 -4.98 7.16
N VAL A 184 6.53 -4.55 8.42
CA VAL A 184 7.25 -5.34 9.44
C VAL A 184 6.42 -6.50 10.01
N GLU A 185 5.10 -6.37 10.09
CA GLU A 185 4.19 -7.42 10.58
C GLU A 185 4.29 -8.71 9.74
N ARG A 186 4.69 -8.60 8.47
CA ARG A 186 4.82 -9.71 7.53
C ARG A 186 6.23 -10.33 7.50
N SER A 187 7.16 -9.85 8.32
CA SER A 187 8.58 -10.27 8.34
C SER A 187 8.90 -11.31 9.41
N ASP A 188 9.88 -12.17 9.14
CA ASP A 188 10.46 -13.11 10.12
C ASP A 188 11.57 -12.43 10.93
N PHE A 189 12.28 -11.49 10.29
CA PHE A 189 13.36 -10.70 10.90
C PHE A 189 13.22 -9.23 10.53
N ILE A 190 13.62 -8.36 11.45
CA ILE A 190 13.69 -6.92 11.23
C ILE A 190 15.13 -6.46 11.44
N ILE A 191 15.68 -5.79 10.43
CA ILE A 191 16.95 -5.06 10.53
C ILE A 191 16.61 -3.60 10.77
N LEU A 192 16.86 -3.12 11.99
CA LEU A 192 16.69 -1.72 12.33
C LEU A 192 17.94 -0.94 11.97
N VAL A 193 17.82 -0.05 10.99
CA VAL A 193 18.88 0.86 10.57
C VAL A 193 18.71 2.17 11.33
N THR A 194 19.70 2.45 12.17
CA THR A 194 19.81 3.72 12.89
C THR A 194 21.06 4.45 12.42
N GLU A 195 20.99 5.77 12.39
CA GLU A 195 22.20 6.58 12.38
C GLU A 195 22.70 6.77 13.82
N PRO A 196 24.02 6.94 14.03
CA PRO A 196 24.55 7.41 15.29
C PRO A 196 24.37 8.93 15.36
N THR A 197 23.26 9.39 15.92
CA THR A 197 23.12 10.79 16.34
C THR A 197 22.54 10.76 17.76
N PRO A 198 23.11 11.53 18.73
CA PRO A 198 22.64 11.55 20.11
C PRO A 198 21.15 11.92 20.26
#